data_AF-A0A7C5L5Q3-F1
#
_entry.id   AF-A0A7C5L5Q3-F1
#
_cell.length_a   1.000
_cell.length_b   1.000
_cell.length_c   1.000
_cell.angle_alpha   90.00
_cell.angle_beta   90.00
_cell.angle_gamma   90.00
#
_symmetry.space_group_name_H-M   'P 1'
#
loop_
_entity.id
_entity.type
_entity.pdbx_description
1 polymer ?
#
loop_
_entity_poly.entity_id
_entity_poly.type
_entity_poly.pdbx_seq_one_letter_code
_entity_poly.pdbx_strand_id
1 'polypeptide(L)'
;MRRGIAISLLTLAGIGLAALGYEADLSSIDGGADLAGIPPVQGVKLEPGFPAGMELIELDGEPSYARLPIGGRSFTLLLDRSGDGARLYVDREGDGGLRPVDWEAILPDGTLVSRVDLLIDYDGTIYSYRAVLMWNGLIPTVLTYYSDSYRLGVIPLPKRDVKVVLLDQNSDGFYDDPDRDFLLVDVDGDGELLAVPDSHERFAPDEPFNIDGTGYVVASISPDGSRTLVEESEDPVEPKPPLLPGYPAPDFSALDSDGNPISL
;
A
#
# COMPACT_ATOMS: atom_id res chain seq x y z
N MET A 1 38.80 47.91 -45.05
CA MET A 1 39.46 46.95 -44.13
C MET A 1 38.86 47.14 -42.73
N ARG A 2 37.85 46.35 -42.36
CA ARG A 2 37.21 46.41 -41.03
C ARG A 2 37.84 45.32 -40.14
N ARG A 3 38.43 45.72 -39.00
CA ARG A 3 38.92 44.79 -37.96
C ARG A 3 37.77 44.48 -37.01
N GLY A 4 37.39 43.21 -36.93
CA GLY A 4 36.42 42.70 -35.95
C GLY A 4 37.11 42.42 -34.61
N ILE A 5 36.49 42.90 -33.53
CA ILE A 5 36.84 42.62 -32.14
C ILE A 5 36.05 41.37 -31.74
N ALA A 6 36.74 40.30 -31.35
CA ALA A 6 36.13 39.11 -30.77
C ALA A 6 36.04 39.30 -29.26
N ILE A 7 34.82 39.45 -28.74
CA ILE A 7 34.50 39.40 -27.32
C ILE A 7 34.27 37.93 -26.98
N SER A 8 35.12 37.36 -26.11
CA SER A 8 34.89 36.03 -25.55
C SER A 8 33.97 36.16 -24.33
N LEU A 9 32.75 35.63 -24.44
CA LEU A 9 31.88 35.41 -23.28
C LEU A 9 32.37 34.15 -22.55
N LEU A 10 32.78 34.32 -21.29
CA LEU A 10 32.88 33.21 -20.34
C LEU A 10 31.48 32.93 -19.79
N THR A 11 30.91 31.79 -20.15
CA THR A 11 29.70 31.25 -19.50
C THR A 11 30.14 30.50 -18.24
N LEU A 12 29.81 31.05 -17.07
CA LEU A 12 29.84 30.30 -15.80
C LEU A 12 28.70 29.28 -15.85
N ALA A 13 29.02 28.00 -15.98
CA ALA A 13 28.07 26.92 -15.71
C ALA A 13 28.01 26.73 -14.19
N GLY A 14 26.89 27.14 -13.58
CA GLY A 14 26.56 26.75 -12.22
C GLY A 14 26.26 25.26 -12.17
N ILE A 15 27.07 24.50 -11.43
CA ILE A 15 26.75 23.12 -11.08
C ILE A 15 25.73 23.21 -9.96
N GLY A 16 24.45 23.04 -10.28
CA GLY A 16 23.47 22.67 -9.26
C GLY A 16 23.85 21.28 -8.77
N LEU A 17 24.05 21.11 -7.46
CA LEU A 17 23.96 19.79 -6.84
C LEU A 17 22.54 19.31 -7.12
N ALA A 18 22.37 18.37 -8.06
CA ALA A 18 21.17 17.56 -8.06
C ALA A 18 21.22 16.72 -6.78
N ALA A 19 20.15 16.73 -5.98
CA ALA A 19 19.97 15.74 -4.94
C ALA A 19 20.14 14.36 -5.59
N LEU A 20 20.98 13.51 -4.98
CA LEU A 20 21.14 12.14 -5.44
C LEU A 20 19.89 11.37 -5.02
N GLY A 21 19.00 11.16 -5.98
CA GLY A 21 17.85 10.27 -5.82
C GLY A 21 18.24 8.81 -6.04
N TYR A 22 17.77 7.94 -5.16
CA TYR A 22 17.93 6.48 -5.21
C TYR A 22 16.56 5.86 -5.52
N GLU A 23 16.43 5.29 -6.71
CA GLU A 23 15.18 4.66 -7.16
C GLU A 23 15.21 3.16 -6.86
N ALA A 24 14.06 2.61 -6.46
CA ALA A 24 13.82 1.18 -6.39
C ALA A 24 12.58 0.79 -7.18
N ASP A 25 12.71 -0.33 -7.91
CA ASP A 25 11.58 -1.06 -8.47
C ASP A 25 11.06 -2.06 -7.44
N LEU A 26 9.75 -2.09 -7.24
CA LEU A 26 9.07 -2.94 -6.27
C LEU A 26 8.12 -3.89 -6.99
N SER A 27 8.25 -5.17 -6.67
CA SER A 27 7.38 -6.23 -7.19
C SER A 27 6.17 -6.41 -6.27
N SER A 28 5.01 -6.72 -6.84
CA SER A 28 3.85 -7.14 -6.05
C SER A 28 4.07 -8.55 -5.51
N ILE A 29 3.84 -8.73 -4.21
CA ILE A 29 3.90 -10.01 -3.51
C ILE A 29 2.56 -10.22 -2.80
N ASP A 30 2.03 -11.43 -2.92
CA ASP A 30 0.79 -11.84 -2.24
C ASP A 30 1.04 -12.14 -0.76
N GLY A 31 0.00 -12.05 0.07
CA GLY A 31 0.08 -12.39 1.49
C GLY A 31 0.47 -11.20 2.36
N GLY A 32 -0.01 -9.99 2.04
CA GLY A 32 0.17 -8.82 2.89
C GLY A 32 -0.35 -9.03 4.31
N ALA A 33 -1.43 -9.82 4.46
CA ALA A 33 -1.98 -10.17 5.76
C ALA A 33 -1.04 -11.06 6.60
N ASP A 34 -0.22 -11.90 5.98
CA ASP A 34 0.76 -12.74 6.68
C ASP A 34 1.97 -11.91 7.16
N LEU A 35 2.33 -10.86 6.41
CA LEU A 35 3.44 -9.96 6.75
C LEU A 35 3.08 -8.97 7.87
N ALA A 36 1.95 -8.27 7.73
CA ALA A 36 1.60 -7.11 8.57
C ALA A 36 0.32 -7.30 9.41
N GLY A 37 -0.31 -8.47 9.32
CA GLY A 37 -1.67 -8.69 9.82
C GLY A 37 -2.73 -8.18 8.84
N ILE A 38 -3.99 -8.53 9.09
CA ILE A 38 -5.11 -8.12 8.23
C ILE A 38 -5.25 -6.59 8.31
N PRO A 39 -5.19 -5.86 7.18
CA PRO A 39 -5.42 -4.42 7.18
C PRO A 39 -6.85 -4.08 7.62
N PRO A 40 -7.11 -2.82 7.99
CA PRO A 40 -8.47 -2.35 8.24
C PRO A 40 -9.45 -2.80 7.15
N VAL A 41 -10.42 -3.64 7.55
CA VAL A 41 -11.41 -4.20 6.62
C VAL A 41 -12.34 -3.09 6.13
N GLN A 42 -12.46 -2.97 4.81
CA GLN A 42 -13.36 -2.05 4.13
C GLN A 42 -14.72 -2.71 3.89
N GLY A 43 -15.75 -1.90 3.63
CA GLY A 43 -17.11 -2.39 3.40
C GLY A 43 -17.84 -1.60 2.32
N VAL A 44 -18.50 -2.32 1.41
CA VAL A 44 -19.42 -1.76 0.42
C VAL A 44 -20.83 -2.26 0.65
N LYS A 45 -21.81 -1.38 0.45
CA LYS A 45 -23.22 -1.73 0.52
C LYS A 45 -23.64 -2.43 -0.77
N LEU A 46 -24.31 -3.56 -0.62
CA LEU A 46 -24.98 -4.26 -1.71
C LEU A 46 -26.34 -3.59 -2.00
N GLU A 47 -26.53 -3.14 -3.22
CA GLU A 47 -27.78 -2.63 -3.76
C GLU A 47 -28.58 -3.77 -4.40
N PRO A 48 -29.91 -3.83 -4.22
CA PRO A 48 -30.72 -4.87 -4.83
C PRO A 48 -30.82 -4.69 -6.35
N GLY A 49 -30.88 -5.82 -7.07
CA GLY A 49 -31.08 -5.86 -8.51
C GLY A 49 -29.81 -6.13 -9.31
N PHE A 50 -29.93 -5.96 -10.63
CA PHE A 50 -28.83 -6.12 -11.56
C PHE A 50 -28.24 -4.74 -11.92
N PRO A 51 -26.91 -4.55 -11.89
CA PRO A 51 -26.26 -3.30 -12.22
C PRO A 51 -26.51 -2.88 -13.67
N ALA A 52 -26.92 -1.63 -13.88
CA ALA A 52 -27.07 -1.08 -15.22
C ALA A 52 -25.72 -1.01 -15.95
N GLY A 53 -25.72 -1.31 -17.26
CA GLY A 53 -24.54 -1.22 -18.11
C GLY A 53 -23.64 -2.45 -18.12
N MET A 54 -23.95 -3.49 -17.34
CA MET A 54 -23.21 -4.75 -17.37
C MET A 54 -23.75 -5.70 -18.44
N GLU A 55 -22.90 -6.59 -18.94
CA GLU A 55 -23.33 -7.70 -19.79
C GLU A 55 -24.31 -8.59 -19.03
N LEU A 56 -25.44 -8.92 -19.66
CA LEU A 56 -26.45 -9.78 -19.04
C LEU A 56 -25.94 -11.20 -18.88
N ILE A 57 -26.13 -11.75 -17.69
CA ILE A 57 -25.82 -13.14 -17.34
C ILE A 57 -27.08 -13.83 -16.82
N GLU A 58 -27.15 -15.16 -16.97
CA GLU A 58 -28.22 -15.95 -16.37
C GLU A 58 -27.97 -16.09 -14.86
N LEU A 59 -29.02 -15.86 -14.08
CA LEU A 59 -29.00 -15.88 -12.63
C LEU A 59 -30.09 -16.82 -12.10
N ASP A 60 -29.82 -17.49 -10.99
CA ASP A 60 -30.72 -18.47 -10.38
C ASP A 60 -31.52 -17.89 -9.20
N GLY A 61 -31.11 -16.75 -8.66
CA GLY A 61 -31.65 -16.16 -7.44
C GLY A 61 -31.94 -14.65 -7.52
N GLU A 62 -31.90 -14.02 -6.35
CA GLU A 62 -32.09 -12.58 -6.16
C GLU A 62 -30.75 -11.85 -6.23
N PRO A 63 -30.48 -11.09 -7.33
CA PRO A 63 -29.24 -10.36 -7.46
C PRO A 63 -29.18 -9.16 -6.52
N SER A 64 -27.97 -8.89 -6.07
CA SER A 64 -27.56 -7.62 -5.48
C SER A 64 -26.14 -7.32 -5.93
N TYR A 65 -25.75 -6.05 -5.98
CA TYR A 65 -24.46 -5.65 -6.50
C TYR A 65 -23.83 -4.53 -5.70
N ALA A 66 -22.51 -4.43 -5.77
CA ALA A 66 -21.75 -3.31 -5.22
C ALA A 66 -20.67 -2.87 -6.21
N ARG A 67 -20.09 -1.70 -5.94
CA ARG A 67 -18.97 -1.15 -6.69
C ARG A 67 -17.81 -0.91 -5.74
N LEU A 68 -16.68 -1.55 -6.01
CA LEU A 68 -15.44 -1.35 -5.26
C LEU A 68 -14.66 -0.17 -5.87
N PRO A 69 -14.41 0.91 -5.11
CA PRO A 69 -13.53 1.99 -5.55
C PRO A 69 -12.07 1.60 -5.26
N ILE A 70 -11.34 1.15 -6.28
CA ILE A 70 -9.93 0.72 -6.13
C ILE A 70 -9.13 1.26 -7.33
N GLY A 71 -7.98 1.87 -7.06
CA GLY A 71 -7.05 2.43 -8.03
C GLY A 71 -7.70 3.49 -8.93
N GLY A 72 -8.59 4.30 -8.36
CA GLY A 72 -9.36 5.31 -9.11
C GLY A 72 -10.39 4.73 -10.09
N ARG A 73 -10.59 3.42 -10.08
CA ARG A 73 -11.56 2.69 -10.90
C ARG A 73 -12.72 2.17 -10.04
N SER A 74 -13.74 1.66 -10.72
CA SER A 74 -14.92 1.08 -10.08
C SER A 74 -15.13 -0.34 -10.60
N PHE A 75 -14.86 -1.34 -9.77
CA PHE A 75 -15.06 -2.75 -10.11
C PHE A 75 -16.41 -3.21 -9.60
N THR A 76 -17.22 -3.80 -10.48
CA THR A 76 -18.58 -4.25 -10.11
C THR A 76 -18.53 -5.67 -9.56
N LEU A 77 -19.12 -5.86 -8.38
CA LEU A 77 -19.39 -7.16 -7.79
C LEU A 77 -20.89 -7.44 -7.89
N LEU A 78 -21.27 -8.65 -8.25
CA LEU A 78 -22.65 -9.12 -8.20
C LEU A 78 -22.74 -10.39 -7.36
N LEU A 79 -23.71 -10.40 -6.46
CA LEU A 79 -24.05 -11.52 -5.61
C LEU A 79 -25.45 -12.02 -5.98
N ASP A 80 -25.52 -13.25 -6.48
CA ASP A 80 -26.76 -13.94 -6.82
C ASP A 80 -27.15 -14.89 -5.69
N ARG A 81 -28.22 -14.56 -4.95
CA ARG A 81 -28.62 -15.30 -3.74
C ARG A 81 -29.84 -16.15 -4.01
N SER A 82 -29.70 -17.46 -3.87
CA SER A 82 -30.76 -18.45 -4.07
C SER A 82 -30.94 -19.31 -2.80
N GLY A 83 -31.88 -20.25 -2.85
CA GLY A 83 -32.04 -21.24 -1.78
C GLY A 83 -30.81 -22.15 -1.59
N ASP A 84 -29.96 -22.26 -2.61
CA ASP A 84 -28.76 -23.11 -2.60
C ASP A 84 -27.50 -22.37 -2.13
N GLY A 85 -27.59 -21.07 -1.82
CA GLY A 85 -26.49 -20.25 -1.34
C GLY A 85 -26.33 -18.95 -2.12
N ALA A 86 -25.13 -18.36 -2.06
CA ALA A 86 -24.79 -17.12 -2.75
C ALA A 86 -23.67 -17.36 -3.75
N ARG A 87 -23.86 -16.95 -5.01
CA ARG A 87 -22.83 -17.00 -6.06
C ARG A 87 -22.26 -15.61 -6.30
N LEU A 88 -20.93 -15.52 -6.35
CA LEU A 88 -20.22 -14.27 -6.59
C LEU A 88 -19.84 -14.16 -8.07
N TYR A 89 -20.03 -12.97 -8.63
CA TYR A 89 -19.52 -12.57 -9.94
C TYR A 89 -18.76 -11.27 -9.80
N VAL A 90 -17.66 -11.14 -10.52
CA VAL A 90 -16.76 -9.98 -10.44
C VAL A 90 -16.40 -9.53 -11.84
N ASP A 91 -16.58 -8.23 -12.10
CA ASP A 91 -15.96 -7.53 -13.21
C ASP A 91 -14.54 -7.18 -12.80
N ARG A 92 -13.59 -8.03 -13.17
CA ARG A 92 -12.17 -7.92 -12.78
C ARG A 92 -11.40 -6.89 -13.59
N GLU A 93 -11.91 -6.54 -14.78
CA GLU A 93 -11.23 -5.68 -15.75
C GLU A 93 -11.82 -4.26 -15.76
N GLY A 94 -12.97 -4.07 -15.11
CA GLY A 94 -13.74 -2.83 -15.13
C GLY A 94 -14.36 -2.57 -16.51
N ASP A 95 -14.67 -3.63 -17.26
CA ASP A 95 -15.11 -3.58 -18.65
C ASP A 95 -16.61 -3.94 -18.83
N GLY A 96 -17.30 -4.27 -17.73
CA GLY A 96 -18.70 -4.67 -17.73
C GLY A 96 -18.92 -6.19 -17.82
N GLY A 97 -17.86 -6.99 -17.97
CA GLY A 97 -17.92 -8.44 -18.07
C GLY A 97 -17.91 -9.13 -16.70
N LEU A 98 -19.09 -9.53 -16.21
CA LEU A 98 -19.21 -10.29 -14.96
C LEU A 98 -18.82 -11.76 -15.14
N ARG A 99 -17.79 -12.21 -14.42
CA ARG A 99 -17.35 -13.61 -14.42
C ARG A 99 -17.57 -14.26 -13.05
N PRO A 100 -18.02 -15.53 -12.98
CA PRO A 100 -18.23 -16.22 -11.72
C PRO A 100 -16.91 -16.39 -10.97
N VAL A 101 -16.99 -16.32 -9.64
CA VAL A 101 -15.88 -16.50 -8.73
C VAL A 101 -16.30 -17.48 -7.64
N ASP A 102 -15.50 -18.51 -7.43
CA ASP A 102 -15.75 -19.51 -6.39
C ASP A 102 -15.41 -18.94 -5.01
N TRP A 103 -16.20 -19.33 -4.00
CA TRP A 103 -15.82 -19.13 -2.60
C TRP A 103 -14.75 -20.16 -2.23
N GLU A 104 -13.57 -19.66 -1.85
CA GLU A 104 -12.40 -20.47 -1.52
C GLU A 104 -12.48 -21.07 -0.11
N ALA A 105 -13.12 -20.35 0.81
CA ALA A 105 -13.21 -20.75 2.20
C ALA A 105 -14.53 -20.29 2.84
N ILE A 106 -14.88 -20.97 3.93
CA ILE A 106 -15.99 -20.61 4.82
C ILE A 106 -15.41 -20.53 6.23
N LEU A 107 -15.49 -19.35 6.85
CA LEU A 107 -15.06 -19.13 8.22
C LEU A 107 -16.06 -19.76 9.21
N PRO A 108 -15.67 -20.00 10.48
CA PRO A 108 -16.53 -20.63 11.48
C PRO A 108 -17.87 -19.91 11.74
N ASP A 109 -17.95 -18.61 11.46
CA ASP A 109 -19.15 -17.79 11.58
C ASP A 109 -20.04 -17.80 10.31
N GLY A 110 -19.68 -18.60 9.31
CA GLY A 110 -20.38 -18.71 8.03
C GLY A 110 -19.97 -17.67 6.99
N THR A 111 -18.96 -16.84 7.25
CA THR A 111 -18.43 -15.89 6.27
C THR A 111 -17.79 -16.63 5.10
N LEU A 112 -18.27 -16.37 3.89
CA LEU A 112 -17.68 -16.85 2.65
C LEU A 112 -16.51 -15.94 2.25
N VAL A 113 -15.40 -16.53 1.84
CA VAL A 113 -14.16 -15.81 1.50
C VAL A 113 -13.69 -16.21 0.10
N SER A 114 -13.28 -15.24 -0.70
CA SER A 114 -12.68 -15.47 -2.02
C SER A 114 -11.57 -14.46 -2.29
N ARG A 115 -10.56 -14.82 -3.09
CA ARG A 115 -9.52 -13.90 -3.56
C ARG A 115 -9.74 -13.58 -5.02
N VAL A 116 -9.62 -12.30 -5.36
CA VAL A 116 -9.75 -11.84 -6.74
C VAL A 116 -8.60 -10.91 -7.10
N ASP A 117 -8.13 -11.07 -8.32
CA ASP A 117 -7.23 -10.14 -8.97
C ASP A 117 -8.05 -9.13 -9.77
N LEU A 118 -7.92 -7.86 -9.42
CA LEU A 118 -8.51 -6.73 -10.13
C LEU A 118 -7.44 -6.08 -11.00
N LEU A 119 -7.75 -5.83 -12.27
CA LEU A 119 -6.81 -5.24 -13.22
C LEU A 119 -7.00 -3.73 -13.25
N ILE A 120 -6.06 -3.03 -12.64
CA ILE A 120 -6.07 -1.57 -12.56
C ILE A 120 -5.13 -1.01 -13.62
N ASP A 121 -5.60 -0.01 -14.36
CA ASP A 121 -4.79 0.71 -15.33
C ASP A 121 -4.34 2.04 -14.73
N TYR A 122 -3.04 2.17 -14.47
CA TYR A 122 -2.40 3.42 -14.08
C TYR A 122 -1.66 3.96 -15.31
N ASP A 123 -2.27 4.93 -15.98
CA ASP A 123 -1.71 5.66 -17.12
C ASP A 123 -1.17 4.77 -18.27
N GLY A 124 -1.90 3.71 -18.60
CA GLY A 124 -1.58 2.76 -19.66
C GLY A 124 -0.79 1.53 -19.19
N THR A 125 -0.51 1.42 -17.89
CA THR A 125 0.15 0.24 -17.31
C THR A 125 -0.83 -0.53 -16.44
N ILE A 126 -1.06 -1.79 -16.81
CA ILE A 126 -2.00 -2.67 -16.10
C ILE A 126 -1.28 -3.39 -14.96
N TYR A 127 -1.85 -3.29 -13.76
CA TYR A 127 -1.39 -3.98 -12.57
C TYR A 127 -2.49 -4.88 -12.00
N SER A 128 -2.07 -6.02 -11.47
CA SER A 128 -2.93 -6.94 -10.74
C SER A 128 -2.95 -6.54 -9.27
N TYR A 129 -4.13 -6.18 -8.77
CA TYR A 129 -4.37 -5.86 -7.37
C TYR A 129 -5.18 -6.98 -6.72
N ARG A 130 -4.61 -7.62 -5.70
CA ARG A 130 -5.26 -8.75 -5.03
C ARG A 130 -6.13 -8.26 -3.88
N ALA A 131 -7.44 -8.49 -4.01
CA ALA A 131 -8.41 -8.23 -2.96
C ALA A 131 -8.95 -9.55 -2.40
N VAL A 132 -9.09 -9.61 -1.08
CA VAL A 132 -9.88 -10.64 -0.40
C VAL A 132 -11.29 -10.10 -0.24
N LEU A 133 -12.27 -10.82 -0.77
CA LEU A 133 -13.70 -10.51 -0.67
C LEU A 133 -14.35 -11.42 0.37
N MET A 134 -15.18 -10.84 1.21
CA MET A 134 -15.85 -11.53 2.30
C MET A 134 -17.34 -11.18 2.33
N TRP A 135 -18.18 -12.19 2.49
CA TRP A 135 -19.63 -11.98 2.63
C TRP A 135 -20.22 -12.94 3.66
N ASN A 136 -21.10 -12.41 4.52
CA ASN A 136 -21.79 -13.20 5.54
C ASN A 136 -23.31 -13.04 5.39
N GLY A 137 -24.02 -14.16 5.33
CA GLY A 137 -25.48 -14.17 5.22
C GLY A 137 -26.24 -13.52 6.38
N LEU A 138 -25.58 -13.34 7.55
CA LEU A 138 -26.12 -12.61 8.70
C LEU A 138 -26.15 -11.09 8.48
N ILE A 139 -25.29 -10.56 7.60
CA ILE A 139 -25.23 -9.14 7.23
C ILE A 139 -25.34 -9.04 5.70
N PRO A 140 -26.47 -9.46 5.11
CA PRO A 140 -26.54 -9.79 3.69
C PRO A 140 -26.46 -8.57 2.76
N THR A 141 -26.49 -7.35 3.31
CA THR A 141 -26.46 -6.08 2.58
C THR A 141 -25.06 -5.45 2.52
N VAL A 142 -24.04 -6.11 3.06
CA VAL A 142 -22.66 -5.61 3.07
C VAL A 142 -21.73 -6.70 2.55
N LEU A 143 -20.84 -6.33 1.66
CA LEU A 143 -19.67 -7.12 1.30
C LEU A 143 -18.45 -6.39 1.85
N THR A 144 -17.58 -7.10 2.55
CA THR A 144 -16.35 -6.55 3.09
C THR A 144 -15.14 -7.03 2.29
N TYR A 145 -14.07 -6.22 2.28
CA TYR A 145 -12.88 -6.53 1.52
C TYR A 145 -11.64 -5.90 2.14
N TYR A 146 -10.48 -6.40 1.74
CA TYR A 146 -9.18 -5.81 2.08
C TYR A 146 -8.09 -6.26 1.07
N SER A 147 -6.96 -5.55 1.03
CA SER A 147 -5.79 -5.85 0.21
C SER A 147 -5.01 -7.07 0.73
N ASP A 148 -4.65 -8.02 -0.13
CA ASP A 148 -3.82 -9.18 0.25
C ASP A 148 -2.54 -9.23 -0.58
N SER A 149 -1.96 -8.05 -0.81
CA SER A 149 -0.68 -7.88 -1.49
C SER A 149 0.09 -6.71 -0.91
N TYR A 150 1.41 -6.74 -1.08
CA TYR A 150 2.33 -5.66 -0.74
C TYR A 150 3.37 -5.48 -1.84
N ARG A 151 4.08 -4.35 -1.84
CA ARG A 151 5.16 -4.07 -2.79
C ARG A 151 6.49 -4.29 -2.10
N LEU A 152 7.38 -5.09 -2.69
CA LEU A 152 8.69 -5.43 -2.14
C LEU A 152 9.79 -5.03 -3.11
N GLY A 153 10.80 -4.32 -2.63
CA GLY A 153 11.97 -3.95 -3.41
C GLY A 153 13.20 -3.71 -2.56
N VAL A 154 14.24 -3.19 -3.21
CA VAL A 154 15.53 -2.89 -2.61
C VAL A 154 16.00 -1.53 -3.10
N ILE A 155 16.31 -0.62 -2.17
CA ILE A 155 16.87 0.69 -2.47
C ILE A 155 18.40 0.58 -2.48
N PRO A 156 19.08 0.94 -3.58
CA PRO A 156 20.54 0.87 -3.68
C PRO A 156 21.21 2.09 -3.04
N LEU A 157 21.24 2.15 -1.71
CA LEU A 157 21.89 3.26 -0.99
C LEU A 157 23.43 3.12 -1.01
N PRO A 158 24.20 4.20 -0.80
CA PRO A 158 25.66 4.18 -0.97
C PRO A 158 26.42 3.18 -0.08
N LYS A 159 25.90 2.90 1.12
CA LYS A 159 26.56 2.01 2.10
C LYS A 159 26.12 0.56 1.96
N ARG A 160 24.84 0.35 1.65
CA ARG A 160 24.25 -0.98 1.48
C ARG A 160 22.92 -0.89 0.73
N ASP A 161 22.56 -2.02 0.13
CA ASP A 161 21.21 -2.27 -0.33
C ASP A 161 20.26 -2.35 0.88
N VAL A 162 19.11 -1.69 0.80
CA VAL A 162 18.11 -1.66 1.88
C VAL A 162 16.81 -2.25 1.37
N LYS A 163 16.33 -3.33 2.01
CA LYS A 163 15.03 -3.91 1.69
C LYS A 163 13.92 -2.99 2.15
N VAL A 164 12.91 -2.81 1.30
CA VAL A 164 11.73 -2.01 1.62
C VAL A 164 10.43 -2.70 1.22
N VAL A 165 9.38 -2.45 1.98
CA VAL A 165 8.02 -2.86 1.66
C VAL A 165 7.05 -1.68 1.73
N LEU A 166 6.15 -1.54 0.74
CA LEU A 166 4.98 -0.68 0.83
C LEU A 166 3.72 -1.50 1.04
N LEU A 167 2.88 -1.04 1.97
CA LEU A 167 1.60 -1.65 2.35
C LEU A 167 0.47 -0.65 2.12
N ASP A 168 -0.47 -1.00 1.24
CA ASP A 168 -1.77 -0.32 1.10
C ASP A 168 -2.71 -0.83 2.20
N GLN A 169 -3.04 0.04 3.15
CA GLN A 169 -3.78 -0.34 4.38
C GLN A 169 -5.17 0.27 4.44
N ASN A 170 -5.54 1.14 3.50
CA ASN A 170 -6.91 1.57 3.30
C ASN A 170 -7.61 0.74 2.19
N SER A 171 -6.87 -0.14 1.52
CA SER A 171 -7.32 -1.01 0.43
C SER A 171 -7.92 -0.26 -0.75
N ASP A 172 -7.42 0.93 -1.04
CA ASP A 172 -7.90 1.77 -2.13
C ASP A 172 -7.07 1.63 -3.42
N GLY A 173 -6.01 0.83 -3.41
CA GLY A 173 -5.14 0.59 -4.55
C GLY A 173 -4.07 1.66 -4.77
N PHE A 174 -3.99 2.68 -3.93
CA PHE A 174 -2.90 3.65 -3.93
C PHE A 174 -1.98 3.39 -2.72
N TYR A 175 -0.76 3.92 -2.81
CA TYR A 175 0.28 3.79 -1.78
C TYR A 175 0.76 5.19 -1.37
N ASP A 176 -0.19 6.09 -1.11
CA ASP A 176 0.01 7.53 -1.00
C ASP A 176 -0.63 8.16 0.24
N ASP A 177 -1.28 7.39 1.11
CA ASP A 177 -1.94 7.91 2.31
C ASP A 177 -1.03 7.75 3.54
N PRO A 178 -0.37 8.82 4.03
CA PRO A 178 0.57 8.72 5.15
C PRO A 178 -0.08 8.36 6.48
N ASP A 179 -1.39 8.56 6.62
CA ASP A 179 -2.13 8.22 7.84
C ASP A 179 -2.58 6.74 7.87
N ARG A 180 -2.50 6.06 6.72
CA ARG A 180 -3.02 4.70 6.55
C ARG A 180 -1.95 3.73 6.10
N ASP A 181 -1.22 4.08 5.06
CA ASP A 181 -0.23 3.21 4.42
C ASP A 181 1.07 3.18 5.23
N PHE A 182 1.86 2.14 5.01
CA PHE A 182 3.14 1.98 5.70
C PHE A 182 4.26 1.66 4.74
N LEU A 183 5.41 2.26 5.02
CA LEU A 183 6.71 1.86 4.53
C LEU A 183 7.40 1.04 5.62
N LEU A 184 7.80 -0.18 5.29
CA LEU A 184 8.75 -0.94 6.10
C LEU A 184 10.14 -0.81 5.49
N VAL A 185 11.14 -0.53 6.31
CA VAL A 185 12.54 -0.37 5.91
C VAL A 185 13.40 -1.22 6.81
N ASP A 186 14.20 -2.10 6.22
CA ASP A 186 15.19 -2.93 6.92
C ASP A 186 16.35 -2.05 7.40
N VAL A 187 16.15 -1.34 8.51
CA VAL A 187 17.06 -0.29 8.98
C VAL A 187 18.30 -0.86 9.68
N ASP A 188 18.21 -2.07 10.20
CA ASP A 188 19.33 -2.74 10.89
C ASP A 188 20.12 -3.71 9.98
N GLY A 189 19.58 -4.06 8.81
CA GLY A 189 20.26 -4.86 7.80
C GLY A 189 20.24 -6.37 8.07
N ASP A 190 19.36 -6.85 8.94
CA ASP A 190 19.23 -8.27 9.24
C ASP A 190 18.43 -9.05 8.15
N GLY A 191 17.73 -8.31 7.29
CA GLY A 191 16.96 -8.85 6.19
C GLY A 191 15.57 -9.37 6.58
N GLU A 192 15.17 -9.29 7.84
CA GLU A 192 13.80 -9.46 8.30
C GLU A 192 13.11 -8.07 8.31
N LEU A 193 11.78 -8.04 8.25
CA LEU A 193 11.02 -6.78 8.33
C LEU A 193 9.99 -6.91 9.44
N LEU A 194 10.08 -6.04 10.43
CA LEU A 194 9.21 -5.98 11.58
C LEU A 194 8.05 -5.03 11.31
N ALA A 195 6.90 -5.59 10.91
CA ALA A 195 5.69 -4.84 10.60
C ALA A 195 4.87 -4.37 11.83
N VAL A 196 5.32 -4.68 13.04
CA VAL A 196 4.58 -4.34 14.28
C VAL A 196 4.48 -2.81 14.45
N PRO A 197 3.38 -2.28 15.05
CA PRO A 197 3.09 -0.84 15.07
C PRO A 197 4.19 0.05 15.66
N ASP A 198 4.89 -0.42 16.68
CA ASP A 198 5.95 0.29 17.39
C ASP A 198 7.35 -0.08 16.91
N SER A 199 7.44 -0.79 15.76
CA SER A 199 8.71 -1.18 15.16
C SER A 199 9.55 0.02 14.75
N HIS A 200 10.85 -0.09 14.99
CA HIS A 200 11.86 0.82 14.46
C HIS A 200 12.03 0.77 12.93
N GLU A 201 11.39 -0.21 12.28
CA GLU A 201 11.43 -0.44 10.84
C GLU A 201 10.17 0.03 10.12
N ARG A 202 9.17 0.51 10.85
CA ARG A 202 7.88 0.94 10.31
C ARG A 202 7.77 2.46 10.32
N PHE A 203 7.45 3.01 9.16
CA PHE A 203 7.38 4.44 8.87
C PHE A 203 6.09 4.76 8.12
N ALA A 204 5.56 5.97 8.27
CA ALA A 204 4.63 6.50 7.28
C ALA A 204 5.35 6.73 5.93
N PRO A 205 4.66 6.66 4.78
CA PRO A 205 5.21 6.96 3.47
C PRO A 205 6.01 8.27 3.37
N ASP A 206 5.65 9.30 4.14
CA ASP A 206 6.31 10.62 4.17
C ASP A 206 7.24 10.81 5.37
N GLU A 207 7.35 9.82 6.26
CA GLU A 207 8.18 9.89 7.45
C GLU A 207 9.66 9.69 7.08
N PRO A 208 10.56 10.62 7.49
CA PRO A 208 12.00 10.44 7.30
C PRO A 208 12.54 9.25 8.10
N PHE A 209 13.52 8.54 7.56
CA PHE A 209 14.18 7.41 8.23
C PHE A 209 15.70 7.53 8.17
N ASN A 210 16.40 6.84 9.08
CA ASN A 210 17.87 6.87 9.15
C ASN A 210 18.44 5.50 8.76
N ILE A 211 19.42 5.50 7.86
CA ILE A 211 20.25 4.32 7.53
C ILE A 211 21.71 4.65 7.80
N ASP A 212 22.32 3.90 8.72
CA ASP A 212 23.74 3.98 9.05
C ASP A 212 24.23 5.41 9.38
N GLY A 213 23.39 6.25 10.00
CA GLY A 213 23.69 7.63 10.35
C GLY A 213 23.41 8.67 9.26
N THR A 214 22.83 8.25 8.13
CA THR A 214 22.36 9.17 7.06
C THR A 214 20.83 9.19 7.06
N GLY A 215 20.25 10.39 7.10
CA GLY A 215 18.80 10.58 7.00
C GLY A 215 18.30 10.55 5.56
N TYR A 216 17.14 9.97 5.33
CA TYR A 216 16.51 9.82 4.03
C TYR A 216 15.02 10.16 4.11
N VAL A 217 14.46 10.60 2.99
CA VAL A 217 13.02 10.84 2.81
C VAL A 217 12.55 10.19 1.52
N VAL A 218 11.32 9.70 1.51
CA VAL A 218 10.67 9.27 0.27
C VAL A 218 10.26 10.52 -0.50
N ALA A 219 10.89 10.74 -1.66
CA ALA A 219 10.60 11.86 -2.54
C ALA A 219 9.35 11.60 -3.39
N SER A 220 9.11 10.34 -3.79
CA SER A 220 7.88 9.96 -4.49
C SER A 220 7.64 8.45 -4.46
N ILE A 221 6.37 8.07 -4.56
CA ILE A 221 5.89 6.70 -4.78
C ILE A 221 5.01 6.73 -6.02
N SER A 222 5.15 5.76 -6.94
CA SER A 222 4.23 5.65 -8.08
C SER A 222 2.83 5.29 -7.58
N PRO A 223 1.74 5.70 -8.26
CA PRO A 223 0.38 5.44 -7.77
C PRO A 223 0.10 3.97 -7.44
N ASP A 224 0.68 3.04 -8.19
CA ASP A 224 0.52 1.61 -7.99
C ASP A 224 1.52 1.00 -6.99
N GLY A 225 2.47 1.79 -6.48
CA GLY A 225 3.53 1.38 -5.55
C GLY A 225 4.67 0.58 -6.17
N SER A 226 4.73 0.43 -7.50
CA SER A 226 5.82 -0.30 -8.18
C SER A 226 7.16 0.43 -8.18
N ARG A 227 7.20 1.74 -7.90
CA ARG A 227 8.44 2.50 -7.85
C ARG A 227 8.43 3.46 -6.67
N THR A 228 9.58 3.57 -6.01
CA THR A 228 9.83 4.58 -4.99
C THR A 228 11.14 5.31 -5.30
N LEU A 229 11.15 6.61 -5.07
CA LEU A 229 12.35 7.45 -5.12
C LEU A 229 12.65 7.93 -3.70
N VAL A 230 13.88 7.74 -3.27
CA VAL A 230 14.37 8.20 -1.97
C VAL A 230 15.52 9.18 -2.15
N GLU A 231 15.54 10.23 -1.34
CA GLU A 231 16.58 11.26 -1.35
C GLU A 231 17.17 11.41 0.05
N GLU A 232 18.40 11.90 0.14
CA GLU A 232 18.97 12.28 1.43
C GLU A 232 18.18 13.45 2.04
N SER A 233 17.84 13.34 3.32
CA SER A 233 17.14 14.38 4.06
C SER A 233 18.02 15.63 4.20
N GLU A 234 17.43 16.82 4.03
CA GLU A 234 18.11 18.09 4.33
C GLU A 234 18.29 18.29 5.85
N ASP A 235 17.38 17.72 6.64
CA ASP A 235 17.39 17.79 8.09
C ASP A 235 18.01 16.52 8.70
N PRO A 236 18.76 16.62 9.82
CA PRO A 236 19.20 15.45 10.57
C PRO A 236 18.01 14.59 11.01
N VAL A 237 18.05 13.31 10.66
CA VAL A 237 17.05 12.32 11.08
C VAL A 237 17.71 11.43 12.13
N GLU A 238 17.18 11.43 13.34
CA GLU A 238 17.66 10.52 14.39
C GLU A 238 17.19 9.08 14.10
N PRO A 239 18.02 8.05 14.38
CA PRO A 239 17.59 6.67 14.26
C PRO A 239 16.44 6.36 15.22
N LYS A 240 15.41 5.67 14.73
CA LYS A 240 14.34 5.13 15.58
C LYS A 240 14.92 3.99 16.43
N PRO A 241 14.83 4.04 17.76
CA PRO A 241 15.45 3.02 18.59
C PRO A 241 14.62 1.71 18.56
N PRO A 242 15.28 0.54 18.49
CA PRO A 242 14.59 -0.75 18.55
C PRO A 242 14.00 -1.02 19.94
N LEU A 243 12.71 -1.32 20.00
CA LEU A 243 12.00 -1.71 21.22
C LEU A 243 11.92 -3.25 21.37
N LEU A 244 13.08 -3.90 21.28
CA LEU A 244 13.19 -5.36 21.24
C LEU A 244 13.99 -5.93 22.42
N PRO A 245 13.73 -7.18 22.84
CA PRO A 245 14.54 -7.85 23.87
C PRO A 245 16.03 -7.87 23.51
N GLY A 246 16.87 -7.45 24.46
CA GLY A 246 18.32 -7.40 24.27
C GLY A 246 18.86 -6.03 23.86
N TYR A 247 17.99 -5.12 23.40
CA TYR A 247 18.36 -3.73 23.16
C TYR A 247 18.15 -2.88 24.42
N PRO A 248 19.00 -1.87 24.66
CA PRO A 248 18.77 -0.91 25.75
C PRO A 248 17.43 -0.20 25.57
N ALA A 249 16.68 -0.03 26.66
CA ALA A 249 15.49 0.81 26.65
C ALA A 249 15.90 2.27 26.32
N PRO A 250 15.15 2.99 25.47
CA PRO A 250 15.43 4.39 25.21
C PRO A 250 15.31 5.23 26.48
N ASP A 251 16.19 6.21 26.63
CA ASP A 251 16.06 7.21 27.67
C ASP A 251 14.73 7.98 27.49
N PHE A 252 14.05 8.27 28.59
CA PHE A 252 12.87 9.12 28.57
C PHE A 252 12.85 10.07 29.75
N SER A 253 12.12 11.17 29.57
CA SER A 253 11.80 12.14 30.61
C SER A 253 10.32 12.45 30.52
N ALA A 254 9.59 12.27 31.61
CA ALA A 254 8.16 12.54 31.69
C ALA A 254 7.79 13.19 33.03
N LEU A 255 6.52 13.55 33.17
CA LEU A 255 5.94 14.02 34.42
C LEU A 255 4.99 12.95 34.97
N ASP A 256 5.01 12.70 36.28
CA ASP A 256 4.01 11.89 36.96
C ASP A 256 2.66 12.64 37.06
N SER A 257 1.65 11.99 37.66
CA SER A 257 0.33 12.58 37.85
C SER A 257 0.31 13.83 38.74
N ASP A 258 1.36 14.04 39.54
CA ASP A 258 1.52 15.17 40.44
C ASP A 258 2.42 16.27 39.82
N GLY A 259 2.91 16.05 38.60
CA GLY A 259 3.79 16.98 37.88
C GLY A 259 5.27 16.88 38.27
N ASN A 260 5.69 15.84 38.99
CA ASN A 260 7.10 15.62 39.31
C ASN A 260 7.83 14.93 38.14
N PRO A 261 9.08 15.30 37.86
CA PRO A 261 9.86 14.67 36.80
C PRO A 261 10.22 13.22 37.14
N ILE A 262 10.08 12.35 36.14
CA ILE A 262 10.56 10.97 36.13
C ILE A 262 11.47 10.76 34.91
N SER A 263 12.57 10.04 35.08
CA SER A 263 13.48 9.68 34.00
C SER A 263 14.07 8.29 34.23
N LEU A 264 14.43 7.60 33.14
CA LEU A 264 15.25 6.39 33.19
C LEU A 264 16.75 6.75 33.24
#